data_AF-A0A8I2ZGT5-F1
#
_entry.id   AF-A0A8I2ZGT5-F1
#
_cell.length_a   1.000
_cell.length_b   1.000
_cell.length_c   1.000
_cell.angle_alpha   90.00
_cell.angle_beta   90.00
_cell.angle_gamma   90.00
#
_symmetry.space_group_name_H-M   'P 1'
#
loop_
_entity.id
_entity.type
_entity.pdbx_description
1 polymer ?
#
loop_
_entity_poly.entity_id
_entity_poly.type
_entity_poly.pdbx_seq_one_letter_code
_entity_poly.pdbx_strand_id
1 'polypeptide(L)'
;MSSIYEYAAITAPRTIRLMHVYLGDESDPINLSIVVTTLDAVPDFEAISYCWGDAQDRCQVTCDGATLFITNSLVTALVHFWLSDRPRVLWADAICINQGSVIEKNCQVLLMPNIYAQATRTLVWLGVANDPVYGYVSPTVATSIREALELDGSFEQSKNGFIVIYD
;
A
#
# COMPACT_ATOMS: atom_id res chain seq x y z
N MET A 1 25.35 -7.15 8.67
CA MET A 1 24.63 -5.87 8.52
C MET A 1 23.98 -5.93 7.15
N SER A 2 22.65 -5.90 7.08
CA SER A 2 21.94 -5.77 5.81
C SER A 2 22.25 -4.41 5.18
N SER A 3 22.39 -4.36 3.86
CA SER A 3 22.47 -3.09 3.13
C SER A 3 21.13 -2.38 3.14
N ILE A 4 21.12 -1.06 3.00
CA ILE A 4 19.88 -0.30 2.79
C ILE A 4 19.40 -0.54 1.36
N TYR A 5 18.08 -0.67 1.17
CA TYR A 5 17.49 -0.81 -0.16
C TYR A 5 17.71 0.46 -0.98
N GLU A 6 18.19 0.29 -2.22
CA GLU A 6 18.43 1.38 -3.15
C GLU A 6 17.45 1.31 -4.33
N TYR A 7 16.72 2.41 -4.54
CA TYR A 7 15.76 2.50 -5.63
C TYR A 7 16.46 2.61 -6.98
N ALA A 8 16.17 1.68 -7.89
CA ALA A 8 16.53 1.82 -9.30
C ALA A 8 15.83 3.05 -9.92
N ALA A 9 16.57 3.92 -10.60
CA ALA A 9 16.02 5.14 -11.18
C ALA A 9 14.96 4.84 -12.26
N ILE A 10 13.81 5.51 -12.18
CA ILE A 10 12.80 5.49 -13.24
C ILE A 10 13.14 6.57 -14.26
N THR A 11 13.48 6.17 -15.48
CA THR A 11 13.87 7.08 -16.57
C THR A 11 12.86 7.12 -17.72
N ALA A 12 12.05 6.07 -17.87
CA ALA A 12 11.02 5.99 -18.90
C ALA A 12 9.70 6.62 -18.42
N PRO A 13 8.92 7.27 -19.32
CA PRO A 13 7.62 7.82 -18.97
C PRO A 13 6.65 6.69 -18.58
N ARG A 14 5.60 7.05 -17.82
CA ARG A 14 4.50 6.13 -17.45
C ARG A 14 4.98 4.83 -16.79
N THR A 15 6.18 4.86 -16.20
CA THR A 15 6.79 3.73 -15.51
C THR A 15 6.50 3.85 -14.03
N ILE A 16 6.07 2.75 -13.43
CA ILE A 16 5.72 2.63 -12.02
C ILE A 16 6.46 1.45 -11.40
N ARG A 17 6.47 1.38 -10.08
CA ARG A 17 6.87 0.16 -9.37
C ARG A 17 5.65 -0.52 -8.78
N LEU A 18 5.69 -1.84 -8.68
CA LEU A 18 4.77 -2.66 -7.91
C LEU A 18 5.57 -3.41 -6.86
N MET A 19 4.95 -3.71 -5.72
CA MET A 19 5.53 -4.59 -4.71
C MET A 19 4.83 -5.93 -4.74
N HIS A 20 5.62 -6.99 -4.75
CA HIS A 20 5.16 -8.32 -4.38
C HIS A 20 5.52 -8.50 -2.93
N VAL A 21 4.53 -8.81 -2.11
CA VAL A 21 4.76 -9.06 -0.69
C VAL A 21 4.81 -10.59 -0.48
N TYR A 22 5.50 -11.03 0.54
CA TYR A 22 5.70 -12.42 0.90
C TYR A 22 5.67 -12.53 2.43
N LEU A 23 5.20 -13.68 2.93
CA LEU A 23 5.31 -13.99 4.36
C LEU A 23 6.78 -14.20 4.72
N GLY A 24 7.24 -13.51 5.75
CA GLY A 24 8.43 -13.92 6.49
C GLY A 24 8.06 -14.63 7.79
N ASP A 25 8.90 -14.52 8.81
CA ASP A 25 8.72 -15.18 10.10
C ASP A 25 8.31 -14.18 11.21
N GLU A 26 8.21 -14.62 12.47
CA GLU A 26 7.84 -13.73 13.59
C GLU A 26 8.79 -12.53 13.76
N SER A 27 10.04 -12.64 13.29
CA SER A 27 11.05 -11.59 13.40
C SER A 27 11.04 -10.60 12.24
N ASP A 28 10.59 -11.04 11.06
CA ASP A 28 10.44 -10.23 9.86
C ASP A 28 9.13 -10.62 9.14
N PRO A 29 7.97 -10.13 9.60
CA PRO A 29 6.68 -10.62 9.13
C PRO A 29 6.39 -10.26 7.67
N ILE A 30 7.12 -9.29 7.10
CA ILE A 30 6.91 -8.78 5.75
C ILE A 30 8.24 -8.80 5.00
N ASN A 31 8.35 -9.73 4.06
CA ASN A 31 9.36 -9.68 3.03
C ASN A 31 8.71 -9.19 1.73
N LEU A 32 9.39 -8.38 0.93
CA LEU A 32 8.85 -7.90 -0.33
C LEU A 32 9.91 -7.80 -1.43
N SER A 33 9.46 -7.79 -2.67
CA SER A 33 10.28 -7.48 -3.85
C SER A 33 9.63 -6.38 -4.65
N ILE A 34 10.42 -5.43 -5.14
CA ILE A 34 9.92 -4.32 -5.94
C ILE A 34 10.24 -4.58 -7.41
N VAL A 35 9.21 -4.55 -8.25
CA VAL A 35 9.33 -4.73 -9.70
C VAL A 35 8.95 -3.47 -10.44
N VAL A 36 9.68 -3.14 -11.50
CA VAL A 36 9.41 -1.98 -12.35
C VAL A 36 8.57 -2.44 -13.55
N THR A 37 7.51 -1.69 -13.87
CA THR A 37 6.65 -1.93 -15.04
C THR A 37 6.16 -0.61 -15.63
N THR A 38 5.45 -0.66 -16.76
CA THR A 38 4.80 0.51 -17.36
C THR A 38 3.29 0.40 -17.20
N LEU A 39 2.62 1.54 -17.12
CA LEU A 39 1.15 1.60 -17.13
C LEU A 39 0.54 1.07 -18.44
N ASP A 40 1.33 0.95 -19.51
CA ASP A 40 0.84 0.46 -20.81
C ASP A 40 0.85 -1.08 -20.89
N ALA A 41 1.54 -1.74 -19.97
CA ALA A 41 1.67 -3.20 -19.90
C ALA A 41 1.65 -3.69 -18.44
N VAL A 42 0.91 -3.00 -17.58
CA VAL A 42 0.84 -3.30 -16.15
C VAL A 42 0.09 -4.62 -15.94
N PRO A 43 0.62 -5.56 -15.13
CA PRO A 43 -0.14 -6.74 -14.74
C PRO A 43 -1.26 -6.35 -13.77
N ASP A 44 -2.21 -7.26 -13.52
CA ASP A 44 -3.22 -7.06 -12.48
C ASP A 44 -2.54 -6.78 -11.12
N PHE A 45 -2.96 -5.68 -10.49
CA PHE A 45 -2.48 -5.26 -9.18
C PHE A 45 -3.59 -4.60 -8.38
N GLU A 46 -3.38 -4.43 -7.08
CA GLU A 46 -4.29 -3.71 -6.18
C GLU A 46 -3.58 -2.45 -5.66
N ALA A 47 -4.30 -1.33 -5.59
CA ALA A 47 -3.76 -0.10 -4.98
C ALA A 47 -4.13 -0.05 -3.50
N ILE A 48 -3.25 0.51 -2.66
CA ILE A 48 -3.51 0.72 -1.24
C ILE A 48 -3.74 2.21 -0.97
N SER A 49 -4.87 2.50 -0.36
CA SER A 49 -5.17 3.81 0.22
C SER A 49 -5.18 3.70 1.75
N TYR A 50 -4.39 4.52 2.42
CA TYR A 50 -4.18 4.47 3.86
C TYR A 50 -3.77 5.84 4.38
N CYS A 51 -3.97 6.09 5.67
CA CYS A 51 -3.41 7.26 6.33
C CYS A 51 -1.89 7.08 6.48
N TRP A 52 -1.10 8.02 5.96
CA TRP A 52 0.37 7.89 5.92
C TRP A 52 1.02 7.71 7.30
N GLY A 53 0.43 8.37 8.31
CA GLY A 53 0.87 8.31 9.69
C GLY A 53 1.97 9.31 10.04
N ASP A 54 2.63 9.10 11.17
CA ASP A 54 3.85 9.84 11.52
C ASP A 54 5.02 9.34 10.66
N ALA A 55 5.64 10.24 9.89
CA ALA A 55 6.78 9.94 9.02
C ALA A 55 8.06 9.54 9.80
N GLN A 56 8.11 9.80 11.11
CA GLN A 56 9.18 9.35 12.01
C GLN A 56 8.92 7.98 12.61
N ASP A 57 7.66 7.54 12.62
CA ASP A 57 7.26 6.24 13.15
C ASP A 57 7.47 5.14 12.10
N ARG A 58 8.72 4.71 11.97
CA ARG A 58 9.17 3.77 10.95
C ARG A 58 9.54 2.41 11.53
N CYS A 59 9.27 1.39 10.74
CA CYS A 59 9.73 0.02 10.94
C CYS A 59 10.56 -0.42 9.73
N GLN A 60 11.41 -1.41 9.97
CA GLN A 60 12.19 -2.06 8.93
C GLN A 60 11.41 -3.23 8.35
N VAL A 61 11.50 -3.40 7.04
CA VAL A 61 11.06 -4.59 6.31
C VAL A 61 12.18 -5.04 5.37
N THR A 62 12.21 -6.33 5.03
CA THR A 62 13.16 -6.84 4.03
C THR A 62 12.61 -6.63 2.63
N CYS A 63 13.35 -5.93 1.78
CA CYS A 63 13.06 -5.70 0.37
C CYS A 63 14.23 -6.21 -0.48
N ASP A 64 14.02 -7.24 -1.30
CA ASP A 64 15.05 -7.83 -2.17
C ASP A 64 16.36 -8.17 -1.42
N GLY A 65 16.24 -8.62 -0.17
CA GLY A 65 17.38 -8.95 0.72
C GLY A 65 18.08 -7.74 1.37
N ALA A 66 17.59 -6.53 1.13
CA ALA A 66 18.05 -5.29 1.74
C ALA A 66 17.00 -4.70 2.70
N THR A 67 17.41 -3.78 3.57
CA THR A 67 16.54 -3.13 4.55
C THR A 67 15.84 -1.92 3.93
N LEU A 68 14.51 -1.91 3.97
CA LEU A 68 13.67 -0.77 3.59
C LEU A 68 12.91 -0.26 4.83
N PHE A 69 12.88 1.06 5.03
CA PHE A 69 12.15 1.67 6.14
C PHE A 69 10.84 2.27 5.66
N ILE A 70 9.73 1.79 6.23
CA ILE A 70 8.37 2.24 5.91
C ILE A 70 7.64 2.64 7.19
N THR A 71 6.51 3.35 7.06
CA THR A 71 5.74 3.76 8.25
C THR A 71 5.03 2.57 8.87
N ASN A 72 4.88 2.60 10.21
CA ASN A 72 4.11 1.59 10.93
C ASN A 72 2.65 1.50 10.46
N SER A 73 2.09 2.62 9.99
CA SER A 73 0.75 2.63 9.40
C SER A 73 0.66 1.70 8.17
N LEU A 74 1.64 1.77 7.26
CA LEU A 74 1.66 0.91 6.08
C LEU A 74 1.92 -0.56 6.45
N VAL A 75 2.84 -0.85 7.39
CA VAL A 75 3.03 -2.24 7.86
C VAL A 75 1.75 -2.80 8.45
N THR A 76 1.07 -2.03 9.28
CA THR A 76 -0.19 -2.46 9.89
C THR A 76 -1.22 -2.75 8.81
N ALA A 77 -1.38 -1.86 7.83
CA ALA A 77 -2.28 -2.07 6.70
C ALA A 77 -1.93 -3.36 5.93
N LEU A 78 -0.65 -3.55 5.60
CA LEU A 78 -0.16 -4.73 4.88
C LEU A 78 -0.46 -6.02 5.64
N VAL A 79 -0.14 -6.10 6.94
CA VAL A 79 -0.45 -7.29 7.77
C VAL A 79 -1.94 -7.63 7.72
N HIS A 80 -2.83 -6.64 7.76
CA HIS A 80 -4.28 -6.87 7.73
C HIS A 80 -4.78 -7.32 6.36
N PHE A 81 -4.25 -6.73 5.27
CA PHE A 81 -4.59 -7.16 3.90
C PHE A 81 -4.06 -8.57 3.58
N TRP A 82 -2.96 -8.96 4.22
CA TRP A 82 -2.23 -10.19 3.96
C TRP A 82 -2.80 -11.43 4.67
N LEU A 83 -3.91 -11.33 5.41
CA LEU A 83 -4.62 -12.49 5.99
C LEU A 83 -5.38 -13.34 4.94
N SER A 84 -4.87 -13.39 3.71
CA SER A 84 -5.41 -14.18 2.61
C SER A 84 -4.32 -15.11 2.06
N ASP A 85 -4.73 -16.32 1.71
CA ASP A 85 -3.96 -17.49 1.27
C ASP A 85 -3.20 -17.33 -0.06
N ARG A 86 -3.12 -16.12 -0.61
CA ARG A 86 -2.55 -15.87 -1.94
C ARG A 86 -1.53 -14.73 -1.95
N PRO A 87 -0.43 -14.85 -2.71
CA PRO A 87 0.43 -13.72 -3.04
C PRO A 87 -0.37 -12.59 -3.69
N ARG A 88 -0.06 -11.34 -3.35
CA ARG A 88 -0.67 -10.15 -3.94
C ARG A 88 0.39 -9.24 -4.54
N VAL A 89 0.05 -8.65 -5.68
CA VAL A 89 0.81 -7.58 -6.31
C VAL A 89 0.13 -6.27 -5.94
N LEU A 90 0.85 -5.42 -5.24
CA LEU A 90 0.30 -4.24 -4.58
C LEU A 90 1.02 -2.97 -5.06
N TRP A 91 0.32 -1.86 -5.02
CA TRP A 91 0.89 -0.52 -5.15
C TRP A 91 0.60 0.29 -3.90
N ALA A 92 1.65 0.82 -3.27
CA ALA A 92 1.54 1.79 -2.19
C ALA A 92 2.59 2.88 -2.39
N ASP A 93 2.18 4.14 -2.31
CA ASP A 93 3.02 5.31 -2.58
C ASP A 93 4.33 5.35 -1.77
N ALA A 94 4.32 4.96 -0.49
CA ALA A 94 5.50 4.98 0.37
C ALA A 94 6.59 3.98 -0.04
N ILE A 95 6.23 2.92 -0.78
CA ILE A 95 7.16 1.87 -1.24
C ILE A 95 7.42 1.99 -2.74
N CYS A 96 6.37 2.20 -3.54
CA CYS A 96 6.49 2.17 -5.00
C CYS A 96 7.09 3.46 -5.57
N ILE A 97 7.09 4.54 -4.78
CA ILE A 97 7.73 5.81 -5.10
C ILE A 97 8.95 6.00 -4.19
N ASN A 98 10.09 6.32 -4.79
CA ASN A 98 11.27 6.74 -4.04
C ASN A 98 11.00 8.09 -3.36
N GLN A 99 10.62 8.03 -2.08
CA GLN A 99 10.26 9.20 -1.29
C GLN A 99 11.43 10.19 -1.08
N GLY A 100 12.67 9.76 -1.31
CA GLY A 100 13.86 10.61 -1.24
C GLY A 100 14.12 11.42 -2.52
N SER A 101 13.45 11.11 -3.63
CA SER A 101 13.63 11.81 -4.92
C SER A 101 12.44 12.71 -5.22
N VAL A 102 12.62 14.03 -5.03
CA VAL A 102 11.56 15.02 -5.34
C VAL A 102 11.13 14.96 -6.81
N ILE A 103 12.09 14.74 -7.72
CA ILE A 103 11.81 14.61 -9.15
C ILE A 103 10.91 13.40 -9.39
N GLU A 104 11.26 12.24 -8.84
CA GLU A 104 10.46 11.02 -9.02
C GLU A 104 9.07 11.18 -8.40
N LYS A 105 8.98 11.71 -7.17
CA LYS A 105 7.70 11.97 -6.50
C LYS A 105 6.77 12.80 -7.36
N ASN A 106 7.26 13.91 -7.90
CA ASN A 106 6.44 14.78 -8.74
C ASN A 106 5.94 14.05 -9.99
N CYS A 107 6.79 13.25 -10.64
CA CYS A 107 6.39 12.44 -11.79
C CYS A 107 5.34 11.38 -11.41
N GLN A 108 5.54 10.67 -10.30
CA GLN A 108 4.65 9.58 -9.87
C GLN A 108 3.30 10.11 -9.38
N VAL A 109 3.26 11.26 -8.69
CA VAL A 109 2.00 11.92 -8.27
C VAL A 109 1.12 12.26 -9.46
N LEU A 110 1.71 12.71 -10.58
CA LEU A 110 0.98 12.96 -11.82
C LEU A 110 0.39 11.68 -12.45
N LEU A 111 0.97 10.50 -12.15
CA LEU A 111 0.49 9.21 -12.62
C LEU A 111 -0.56 8.59 -11.69
N MET A 112 -0.71 9.06 -10.44
CA MET A 112 -1.63 8.45 -9.46
C MET A 112 -3.05 8.26 -9.98
N PRO A 113 -3.71 9.21 -10.67
CA PRO A 113 -5.04 8.98 -11.22
C PRO A 113 -5.10 7.77 -12.15
N ASN A 114 -4.07 7.57 -12.98
CA ASN A 114 -3.98 6.42 -13.89
C ASN A 114 -3.58 5.12 -13.18
N ILE A 115 -2.86 5.21 -12.06
CA ILE A 115 -2.51 4.04 -11.24
C ILE A 115 -3.77 3.51 -10.56
N TYR A 116 -4.51 4.36 -9.85
CA TYR A 116 -5.74 3.94 -9.17
C TYR A 116 -6.78 3.41 -10.17
N ALA A 117 -7.03 4.13 -11.28
CA ALA A 117 -8.00 3.71 -12.28
C ALA A 117 -7.64 2.41 -13.06
N GLN A 118 -6.40 1.94 -12.96
CA GLN A 118 -5.97 0.67 -13.57
C GLN A 118 -5.72 -0.43 -12.54
N ALA A 119 -5.84 -0.12 -11.24
CA ALA A 119 -5.81 -1.14 -10.22
C ALA A 119 -7.09 -1.97 -10.33
N THR A 120 -6.98 -3.28 -10.10
CA THR A 120 -8.13 -4.20 -10.09
C THR A 120 -9.16 -3.81 -9.03
N ARG A 121 -8.67 -3.20 -7.94
CA ARG A 121 -9.43 -2.63 -6.83
C ARG A 121 -8.51 -1.81 -5.93
N THR A 122 -9.12 -0.99 -5.09
CA THR A 122 -8.42 -0.22 -4.06
C THR A 122 -8.71 -0.80 -2.67
N LEU A 123 -7.64 -1.15 -1.95
CA LEU A 123 -7.68 -1.60 -0.57
C LEU A 123 -7.55 -0.37 0.34
N VAL A 124 -8.62 -0.05 1.08
CA VAL A 124 -8.67 1.11 1.97
C VAL A 124 -8.45 0.68 3.42
N TRP A 125 -7.37 1.18 4.02
CA TRP A 125 -7.05 1.02 5.44
C TRP A 125 -7.44 2.27 6.22
N LEU A 126 -8.42 2.11 7.12
CA LEU A 126 -8.92 3.20 7.97
C LEU A 126 -8.27 3.22 9.36
N GLY A 127 -7.33 2.31 9.65
CA GLY A 127 -6.77 2.13 10.99
C GLY A 127 -7.50 1.07 11.82
N VAL A 128 -6.93 0.72 12.96
CA VAL A 128 -7.57 -0.16 13.94
C VAL A 128 -8.63 0.59 14.75
N ALA A 129 -9.74 -0.07 15.06
CA ALA A 129 -10.72 0.50 15.98
C ALA A 129 -10.06 0.74 17.34
N ASN A 130 -10.22 1.96 17.88
CA ASN A 130 -9.56 2.43 19.11
C ASN A 130 -8.03 2.54 19.03
N ASP A 131 -7.48 3.00 17.90
CA ASP A 131 -6.06 3.35 17.80
C ASP A 131 -5.71 4.54 18.72
N PRO A 132 -4.78 4.39 19.68
CA PRO A 132 -4.39 5.46 20.59
C PRO A 132 -3.58 6.58 19.91
N VAL A 133 -3.01 6.34 18.72
CA VAL A 133 -2.17 7.26 17.95
C VAL A 133 -3.01 8.02 16.91
N TYR A 134 -3.87 7.33 16.17
CA TYR A 134 -4.68 7.94 15.10
C TYR A 134 -6.10 8.35 15.55
N GLY A 135 -6.44 8.05 16.81
CA GLY A 135 -7.72 8.38 17.41
C GLY A 135 -8.84 7.40 17.02
N TYR A 136 -9.98 7.59 17.67
CA TYR A 136 -11.19 6.83 17.37
C TYR A 136 -11.75 7.25 16.00
N VAL A 137 -11.62 6.38 14.99
CA VAL A 137 -12.50 6.50 13.82
C VAL A 137 -13.91 6.23 14.34
N SER A 138 -14.73 7.29 14.39
CA SER A 138 -16.11 7.15 14.84
C SER A 138 -16.79 6.04 14.03
N PRO A 139 -17.50 5.09 14.67
CA PRO A 139 -18.31 4.09 14.00
C PRO A 139 -19.24 4.74 13.01
N THR A 140 -19.67 5.98 13.24
CA THR A 140 -20.47 6.75 12.28
C THR A 140 -19.71 7.03 10.99
N VAL A 141 -18.43 7.43 11.02
CA VAL A 141 -17.63 7.66 9.80
C VAL A 141 -17.38 6.35 9.06
N ALA A 142 -16.98 5.30 9.78
CA ALA A 142 -16.81 3.98 9.18
C ALA A 142 -18.14 3.45 8.61
N THR A 143 -19.27 3.77 9.24
CA THR A 143 -20.61 3.37 8.79
C THR A 143 -21.09 4.23 7.63
N SER A 144 -20.80 5.54 7.59
CA SER A 144 -21.16 6.40 6.46
C SER A 144 -20.32 6.09 5.22
N ILE A 145 -19.04 5.77 5.39
CA ILE A 145 -18.20 5.25 4.29
C ILE A 145 -18.75 3.90 3.84
N ARG A 146 -19.11 3.01 4.78
CA ARG A 146 -19.74 1.72 4.46
C ARG A 146 -21.05 1.89 3.68
N GLU A 147 -21.97 2.71 4.16
CA GLU A 147 -23.27 2.99 3.53
C GLU A 147 -23.08 3.62 2.14
N ALA A 148 -22.14 4.57 1.99
CA ALA A 148 -21.84 5.18 0.70
C ALA A 148 -21.29 4.17 -0.30
N LEU A 149 -20.45 3.22 0.14
CA LEU A 149 -19.85 2.20 -0.72
C LEU A 149 -20.81 1.02 -1.01
N GLU A 150 -21.69 0.68 -0.07
CA GLU A 150 -22.76 -0.31 -0.27
C GLU A 150 -23.82 0.18 -1.28
N LEU A 151 -24.10 1.49 -1.31
CA LEU A 151 -25.04 2.09 -2.25
C LEU A 151 -24.56 2.07 -3.72
N ASP A 152 -23.24 2.03 -3.94
CA ASP A 152 -22.64 2.01 -5.29
C ASP A 152 -22.38 0.57 -5.80
N GLY A 153 -22.59 -0.45 -4.97
CA GLY A 153 -22.37 -1.86 -5.33
C GLY A 153 -20.90 -2.28 -5.41
N SER A 154 -19.97 -1.35 -5.20
CA SER A 154 -18.51 -1.55 -5.25
C SER A 154 -17.89 -2.09 -3.95
N PHE A 155 -18.65 -2.84 -3.15
CA PHE A 155 -18.27 -3.18 -1.78
C PHE A 155 -18.22 -4.68 -1.51
N GLU A 156 -17.12 -5.14 -0.92
CA GLU A 156 -17.06 -6.42 -0.20
C GLU A 156 -16.36 -6.22 1.15
N GLN A 157 -17.08 -6.53 2.24
CA GLN A 157 -16.52 -6.48 3.58
C GLN A 157 -15.54 -7.63 3.79
N SER A 158 -14.26 -7.32 3.92
CA SER A 158 -13.30 -8.27 4.48
C SER A 158 -13.62 -8.48 5.96
N LYS A 159 -13.57 -9.74 6.43
CA LYS A 159 -13.82 -10.12 7.82
C LYS A 159 -12.88 -9.42 8.84
N ASN A 160 -11.87 -8.68 8.41
CA ASN A 160 -10.74 -8.23 9.24
C ASN A 160 -10.52 -6.71 9.26
N GLY A 161 -11.57 -5.90 9.11
CA GLY A 161 -11.52 -4.47 9.45
C GLY A 161 -10.93 -3.53 8.39
N PHE A 162 -10.85 -3.95 7.13
CA PHE A 162 -10.53 -3.07 6.02
C PHE A 162 -11.64 -3.05 4.97
N ILE A 163 -11.68 -1.96 4.19
CA ILE A 163 -12.67 -1.75 3.15
C ILE A 163 -12.03 -2.05 1.80
N VAL A 164 -12.71 -2.85 0.99
CA VAL A 164 -12.32 -3.08 -0.41
C VAL A 164 -13.28 -2.30 -1.29
N ILE A 165 -12.72 -1.42 -2.13
CA ILE A 165 -13.48 -0.65 -3.12
C ILE A 165 -13.14 -1.22 -4.50
N TYR A 166 -14.15 -1.70 -5.21
CA TYR A 166 -14.05 -2.06 -6.63
C TYR A 166 -14.31 -0.83 -7.50
N ASP A 167 -13.52 -0.64 -8.56
CA ASP A 167 -13.81 0.36 -9.62
C ASP A 167 -14.81 -0.21 -10.63
#